data_AF-A0A8T6VBT0-F1
#
_entry.id   AF-A0A8T6VBT0-F1
#
_cell.length_a   1.000
_cell.length_b   1.000
_cell.length_c   1.000
_cell.angle_alpha   90.00
_cell.angle_beta   90.00
_cell.angle_gamma   90.00
#
_symmetry.space_group_name_H-M   'P 1'
#
loop_
_entity.id
_entity.type
_entity.pdbx_description
1 polymer ?
#
loop_
_entity_poly.entity_id
_entity_poly.type
_entity_poly.pdbx_seq_one_letter_code
_entity_poly.pdbx_strand_id
1 'polypeptide(L)'
;MKKFQILVDDEIIYEGTFSEVPDHYRENLVSCLEEWSDVLGKKSINELIYSSFYWYKQQKMYCCNCCVFIEQGSECTDCGQQLENKFIHDRNTDVDRIFDCIGMITSIEVIE
;
A
#
# COMPACT_ATOMS: atom_id res chain seq x y z
N MET A 1 11.96 -11.90 -12.71
CA MET A 1 10.96 -10.93 -12.25
C MET A 1 11.71 -10.11 -11.23
N LYS A 2 11.88 -8.81 -11.45
CA LYS A 2 12.80 -8.02 -10.62
C LYS A 2 12.34 -8.05 -9.17
N LYS A 3 13.31 -8.09 -8.29
CA LYS A 3 13.12 -8.07 -6.85
C LYS A 3 13.59 -6.70 -6.34
N PHE A 4 13.04 -6.27 -5.23
CA PHE A 4 13.29 -4.95 -4.66
C PHE A 4 13.61 -5.10 -3.19
N GLN A 5 14.55 -4.28 -2.72
CA GLN A 5 14.78 -4.04 -1.30
C GLN A 5 14.39 -2.61 -0.97
N ILE A 6 13.64 -2.41 0.10
CA ILE A 6 13.37 -1.07 0.66
C ILE A 6 14.13 -0.98 1.96
N LEU A 7 14.92 0.09 2.12
CA LEU A 7 15.82 0.27 3.25
C LEU A 7 15.44 1.49 4.10
N VAL A 8 15.70 1.39 5.39
CA VAL A 8 15.70 2.49 6.36
C VAL A 8 17.03 2.45 7.10
N ASP A 9 17.88 3.46 6.89
CA ASP A 9 19.21 3.58 7.51
C ASP A 9 20.00 2.26 7.42
N ASP A 10 20.08 1.71 6.20
CA ASP A 10 20.73 0.44 5.84
C ASP A 10 20.06 -0.86 6.35
N GLU A 11 18.94 -0.76 7.09
CA GLU A 11 18.12 -1.92 7.44
C GLU A 11 17.10 -2.23 6.33
N ILE A 12 17.09 -3.47 5.84
CA ILE A 12 16.08 -3.95 4.89
C ILE A 12 14.74 -4.13 5.63
N ILE A 13 13.77 -3.27 5.32
CA ILE A 13 12.42 -3.37 5.88
C ILE A 13 11.49 -4.22 5.01
N TYR A 14 11.84 -4.38 3.75
CA TYR A 14 11.09 -5.18 2.78
C TYR A 14 12.03 -5.74 1.72
N GLU A 15 11.80 -6.98 1.33
CA GLU A 15 12.50 -7.66 0.27
C GLU A 15 11.54 -8.56 -0.51
N GLY A 16 11.31 -8.28 -1.80
CA GLY A 16 10.34 -9.05 -2.58
C GLY A 16 10.05 -8.48 -3.95
N THR A 17 9.03 -9.03 -4.61
CA THR A 17 8.62 -8.65 -5.98
C THR A 17 7.29 -7.90 -6.01
N PHE A 18 6.79 -7.51 -4.84
CA PHE A 18 5.49 -6.90 -4.58
C PHE A 18 4.32 -7.80 -4.98
N SER A 19 4.48 -9.12 -4.84
CA SER A 19 3.44 -10.11 -5.17
C SER A 19 2.13 -9.92 -4.40
N GLU A 20 2.21 -9.29 -3.23
CA GLU A 20 1.12 -8.91 -2.34
C GLU A 20 0.34 -7.67 -2.82
N VAL A 21 0.89 -6.92 -3.76
CA VAL A 21 0.22 -5.79 -4.40
C VAL A 21 -0.62 -6.29 -5.57
N PRO A 22 -1.91 -5.90 -5.68
CA PRO A 22 -2.75 -6.29 -6.81
C PRO A 22 -2.13 -5.88 -8.16
N ASP A 23 -2.25 -6.73 -9.17
CA ASP A 23 -1.54 -6.62 -10.46
C ASP A 23 -1.61 -5.21 -11.07
N HIS A 24 -2.79 -4.60 -11.10
CA HIS A 24 -3.01 -3.26 -11.66
C HIS A 24 -2.15 -2.18 -10.98
N TYR A 25 -1.97 -2.25 -9.65
CA TYR A 25 -1.11 -1.32 -8.91
C TYR A 25 0.36 -1.71 -8.99
N ARG A 26 0.64 -3.02 -9.03
CA ARG A 26 2.00 -3.58 -9.04
C ARG A 26 2.76 -3.19 -10.29
N GLU A 27 2.15 -3.25 -11.46
CA GLU A 27 2.81 -2.89 -12.73
C GLU A 27 3.34 -1.45 -12.71
N ASN A 28 2.51 -0.50 -12.27
CA ASN A 28 2.90 0.89 -12.16
C ASN A 28 3.97 1.11 -11.09
N LEU A 29 3.81 0.50 -9.91
CA LEU A 29 4.80 0.55 -8.83
C LEU A 29 6.17 0.06 -9.30
N VAL A 30 6.23 -1.14 -9.90
CA VAL A 30 7.47 -1.75 -10.41
C VAL A 30 8.09 -0.85 -11.46
N SER A 31 7.32 -0.36 -12.44
CA SER A 31 7.82 0.55 -13.47
C SER A 31 8.43 1.82 -12.88
N CYS A 32 7.76 2.46 -11.92
CA CYS A 32 8.26 3.67 -11.28
C CYS A 32 9.52 3.42 -10.45
N LEU A 33 9.58 2.32 -9.70
CA LEU A 33 10.75 2.00 -8.90
C LEU A 33 11.95 1.66 -9.78
N GLU A 34 11.76 0.93 -10.88
CA GLU A 34 12.84 0.61 -11.82
C GLU A 34 13.42 1.86 -12.50
N GLU A 35 12.58 2.84 -12.81
CA GLU A 35 13.01 4.04 -13.52
C GLU A 35 13.66 5.07 -12.58
N TRP A 36 13.16 5.19 -11.35
CA TRP A 36 13.46 6.35 -10.51
C TRP A 36 14.23 6.04 -9.22
N SER A 37 14.25 4.80 -8.73
CA SER A 37 14.81 4.50 -7.38
C SER A 37 16.26 4.95 -7.18
N ASP A 38 17.13 4.74 -8.17
CA ASP A 38 18.56 5.07 -8.08
C ASP A 38 18.90 6.57 -8.13
N VAL A 39 17.95 7.40 -8.59
CA VAL A 39 18.18 8.84 -8.81
C VAL A 39 17.44 9.74 -7.84
N LEU A 40 16.43 9.20 -7.14
CA LEU A 40 15.61 9.97 -6.23
C LEU A 40 16.29 10.10 -4.85
N GLY A 41 16.32 11.33 -4.34
CA GLY A 41 16.70 11.56 -2.94
C GLY A 41 15.60 11.08 -1.97
N LYS A 42 15.96 10.92 -0.69
CA LYS A 42 15.08 10.45 0.40
C LYS A 42 13.65 11.00 0.34
N LYS A 43 13.49 12.32 0.20
CA LYS A 43 12.17 12.95 0.15
C LYS A 43 11.31 12.39 -1.01
N SER A 44 11.86 12.39 -2.22
CA SER A 44 11.13 11.96 -3.41
C SER A 44 10.85 10.46 -3.43
N ILE A 45 11.75 9.62 -2.89
CA ILE A 45 11.49 8.19 -2.68
C ILE A 45 10.25 7.96 -1.82
N ASN A 46 10.13 8.69 -0.70
CA ASN A 46 8.99 8.54 0.20
C ASN A 46 7.69 9.04 -0.43
N GLU A 47 7.74 10.10 -1.23
CA GLU A 47 6.59 10.57 -2.01
C GLU A 47 6.17 9.55 -3.09
N LEU A 48 7.13 8.90 -3.75
CA LEU A 48 6.88 7.85 -4.75
C LEU A 48 6.24 6.61 -4.11
N ILE A 49 6.77 6.13 -2.99
CA ILE A 49 6.19 5.01 -2.25
C ILE A 49 4.79 5.38 -1.75
N TYR A 50 4.61 6.54 -1.12
CA TYR A 50 3.31 6.96 -0.64
C TYR A 50 2.25 7.01 -1.74
N SER A 51 2.58 7.60 -2.89
CA SER A 51 1.65 7.69 -4.02
C SER A 51 1.35 6.33 -4.64
N SER A 52 2.35 5.45 -4.77
CA SER A 52 2.17 4.11 -5.32
C SER A 52 1.32 3.20 -4.43
N PHE A 53 1.32 3.44 -3.12
CA PHE A 53 0.62 2.61 -2.16
C PHE A 53 -0.68 3.23 -1.62
N TYR A 54 -1.02 4.47 -2.00
CA TYR A 54 -2.18 5.21 -1.47
C TYR A 54 -3.51 4.43 -1.50
N TRP A 55 -3.71 3.57 -2.52
CA TRP A 55 -4.87 2.69 -2.66
C TRP A 55 -5.10 1.80 -1.42
N TYR A 56 -4.03 1.36 -0.76
CA TYR A 56 -4.10 0.43 0.37
C TYR A 56 -4.68 1.06 1.65
N LYS A 57 -4.67 2.39 1.76
CA LYS A 57 -5.29 3.12 2.87
C LYS A 57 -6.78 3.37 2.68
N GLN A 58 -7.34 3.02 1.51
CA GLN A 58 -8.74 3.30 1.23
C GLN A 58 -9.64 2.48 2.15
N GLN A 59 -10.54 3.19 2.83
CA GLN A 59 -11.58 2.62 3.67
C GLN A 59 -12.93 3.05 3.14
N LYS A 60 -13.93 2.20 3.36
CA LYS A 60 -15.33 2.48 3.09
C LYS A 60 -16.18 2.01 4.26
N MET A 61 -17.39 2.55 4.33
CA MET A 61 -18.39 2.06 5.26
C MET A 61 -18.77 0.63 4.86
N TYR A 62 -18.85 -0.27 5.83
CA TYR A 62 -19.10 -1.68 5.62
C TYR A 62 -20.16 -2.18 6.61
N CYS A 63 -21.10 -2.96 6.10
CA CYS A 63 -22.08 -3.65 6.92
C CYS A 63 -21.57 -5.07 7.24
N CYS A 64 -21.26 -5.33 8.51
CA CYS A 64 -20.76 -6.64 8.95
C CYS A 64 -21.79 -7.76 8.82
N ASN A 65 -23.09 -7.45 8.90
CA ASN A 65 -24.16 -8.43 8.76
C ASN A 65 -24.49 -8.78 7.31
N CYS A 66 -24.57 -7.78 6.42
CA CYS A 66 -24.84 -8.00 4.99
C CYS A 66 -23.57 -8.29 4.17
N CYS A 67 -22.40 -8.12 4.76
CA CYS A 67 -21.09 -8.27 4.15
C CYS A 67 -20.86 -7.41 2.89
N VAL A 68 -21.44 -6.20 2.84
CA VAL A 68 -21.36 -5.28 1.71
C VAL A 68 -20.74 -3.94 2.10
N PHE A 69 -20.03 -3.32 1.14
CA PHE A 69 -19.59 -1.93 1.26
C PHE A 69 -20.72 -0.98 0.86
N ILE A 70 -20.87 0.09 1.62
CA ILE A 70 -21.89 1.13 1.43
C ILE A 70 -21.18 2.46 1.18
N GLU A 71 -21.70 3.25 0.23
CA GLU A 71 -21.04 4.50 -0.16
C GLU A 71 -21.26 5.63 0.86
N GLN A 72 -22.46 5.75 1.42
CA GLN A 72 -22.83 6.82 2.34
C GLN A 72 -23.89 6.37 3.35
N GLY A 73 -23.86 6.96 4.55
CA GLY A 73 -24.82 6.71 5.62
C GLY A 73 -24.15 6.23 6.91
N SER A 74 -24.92 6.22 8.00
CA SER A 74 -24.50 5.67 9.30
C SER A 74 -25.01 4.24 9.53
N GLU A 75 -25.98 3.78 8.74
CA GLU A 75 -26.68 2.51 8.90
C GLU A 75 -26.87 1.81 7.54
N CYS A 76 -26.88 0.47 7.55
CA CYS A 76 -27.13 -0.35 6.38
C CYS A 76 -28.59 -0.23 5.92
N THR A 77 -28.80 0.08 4.65
CA THR A 77 -30.15 0.22 4.05
C THR A 77 -30.96 -1.08 4.06
N ASP A 78 -30.29 -2.23 4.11
CA ASP A 78 -30.94 -3.54 4.01
C ASP A 78 -31.28 -4.14 5.37
N CYS A 79 -30.40 -3.96 6.38
CA CYS A 79 -30.58 -4.59 7.70
C CYS A 79 -30.62 -3.61 8.88
N GLY A 80 -30.45 -2.31 8.67
CA GLY A 80 -30.50 -1.28 9.71
C GLY A 80 -29.37 -1.31 10.73
N GLN A 81 -28.33 -2.14 10.53
CA GLN A 81 -27.17 -2.17 11.43
C GLN A 81 -26.26 -0.96 11.20
N GLN A 82 -25.56 -0.54 12.26
CA GLN A 82 -24.54 0.49 12.15
C GLN A 82 -23.40 0.03 11.23
N LEU A 83 -22.93 0.97 10.42
CA LEU A 83 -21.82 0.73 9.51
C LEU A 83 -20.48 0.99 10.20
N GLU A 84 -19.49 0.20 9.85
CA GLU A 84 -18.12 0.31 10.36
C GLU A 84 -17.18 0.75 9.24
N ASN A 85 -16.11 1.48 9.58
CA ASN A 85 -15.05 1.75 8.61
C ASN A 85 -14.20 0.50 8.43
N LYS A 86 -14.12 0.00 7.19
CA LYS A 86 -13.31 -1.17 6.85
C LYS A 86 -12.42 -0.85 5.64
N PHE A 87 -11.20 -1.39 5.65
CA PHE A 87 -10.32 -1.33 4.48
C PHE A 87 -10.97 -2.05 3.30
N ILE A 88 -10.88 -1.44 2.12
CA ILE A 88 -11.42 -2.02 0.88
C ILE A 88 -10.62 -3.24 0.45
N HIS A 89 -9.32 -3.24 0.77
CA HIS A 89 -8.37 -4.29 0.44
C HIS A 89 -7.93 -5.04 1.68
N ASP A 90 -7.64 -6.32 1.51
CA ASP A 90 -7.07 -7.16 2.57
C ASP A 90 -5.70 -6.60 3.00
N ARG A 91 -5.41 -6.72 4.30
CA ARG A 91 -4.14 -6.26 4.86
C ARG A 91 -3.05 -7.31 4.68
N ASN A 92 -1.85 -6.83 4.40
CA ASN A 92 -0.62 -7.59 4.30
C ASN A 92 0.44 -6.92 5.18
N THR A 93 1.14 -7.71 5.99
CA THR A 93 2.12 -7.24 6.97
C THR A 93 3.32 -6.54 6.34
N ASP A 94 3.74 -6.94 5.14
CA ASP A 94 4.86 -6.34 4.44
C ASP A 94 4.47 -4.96 3.90
N VAL A 95 3.29 -4.85 3.30
CA VAL A 95 2.75 -3.56 2.85
C VAL A 95 2.47 -2.62 4.03
N ASP A 96 1.99 -3.16 5.15
CA ASP A 96 1.83 -2.41 6.41
C ASP A 96 3.17 -1.83 6.87
N ARG A 97 4.21 -2.67 6.91
CA ARG A 97 5.55 -2.25 7.32
C ARG A 97 6.12 -1.16 6.40
N ILE A 98 5.96 -1.30 5.08
CA ILE A 98 6.38 -0.26 4.12
C ILE A 98 5.68 1.06 4.45
N PHE A 99 4.37 1.02 4.73
CA PHE A 99 3.59 2.21 5.06
C PHE A 99 4.02 2.90 6.36
N ASP A 100 4.26 2.12 7.40
CA ASP A 100 4.68 2.62 8.70
C ASP A 100 6.07 3.26 8.64
N CYS A 101 6.88 2.85 7.66
CA CYS A 101 8.20 3.40 7.39
C CYS A 101 8.22 4.60 6.44
N ILE A 102 7.09 5.03 5.88
CA ILE A 102 7.05 6.23 5.03
C ILE A 102 7.51 7.46 5.84
N GLY A 103 8.41 8.23 5.23
CA GLY A 103 9.18 9.33 5.82
C GLY A 103 10.56 8.90 6.33
N MET A 104 10.75 7.61 6.60
CA MET A 104 12.00 7.04 7.11
C MET A 104 12.80 6.30 6.03
N ILE A 105 12.15 5.80 4.97
CA ILE A 105 12.81 5.09 3.85
C ILE A 105 13.98 5.92 3.33
N THR A 106 15.16 5.32 3.29
CA THR A 106 16.41 5.96 2.86
C THR A 106 16.74 5.69 1.42
N SER A 107 16.53 4.45 0.97
CA SER A 107 16.85 3.98 -0.38
C SER A 107 15.95 2.82 -0.77
N ILE A 108 15.90 2.57 -2.08
CA ILE A 108 15.27 1.41 -2.69
C ILE A 108 16.28 0.85 -3.67
N GLU A 109 16.53 -0.44 -3.59
CA GLU A 109 17.49 -1.14 -4.44
C GLU A 109 16.73 -2.14 -5.32
N VAL A 110 17.07 -2.15 -6.61
CA VAL A 110 16.57 -3.14 -7.56
C VAL A 110 17.56 -4.29 -7.62
N ILE A 111 17.13 -5.45 -7.15
CA ILE A 111 17.91 -6.69 -7.11
C ILE A 111 17.34 -7.72 -8.11
N GLU A 112 18.20 -8.52 -8.72
CA GLU A 112 17.90 -9.38 -9.90
C GLU A 112 16.56 -10.16 -9.84
#